data_AF-A0A7S1DEG9-F1
#
_entry.id   AF-A0A7S1DEG9-F1
#
_cell.length_a   1.000
_cell.length_b   1.000
_cell.length_c   1.000
_cell.angle_alpha   90.00
_cell.angle_beta   90.00
_cell.angle_gamma   90.00
#
_symmetry.space_group_name_H-M   'P 1'
#
loop_
_entity.id
_entity.type
_entity.pdbx_description
1 polymer ?
#
loop_
_entity_poly.entity_id
_entity_poly.type
_entity_poly.pdbx_seq_one_letter_code
_entity_poly.pdbx_strand_id
1 'polypeptide(L)'
;VGLHVRHGDSCMHAVMSTFRPECAPVETYMERVREMGQRYGARAVFLATDDPNALEIAQREAGGMRIMSLEFDRAALSGDWFLEFRTQEGDRGAEAGEVARSATLDVMLLSECDYFVGTFASHLSRLAYERMAARLGYHPPYSSVDYPWCHHPLQKREVPGFGVVNC
;
A
#
# COMPACT_ATOMS: atom_id res chain seq x y z
N VAL A 1 -3.73 -6.73 10.77
CA VAL A 1 -4.11 -5.95 9.57
C VAL A 1 -2.84 -5.67 8.79
N GLY A 2 -2.78 -6.03 7.51
CA GLY A 2 -1.75 -5.57 6.60
C GLY A 2 -2.16 -4.18 6.10
N LEU A 3 -1.35 -3.19 6.39
CA LEU A 3 -1.53 -1.80 5.96
C LEU A 3 -0.44 -1.48 4.93
N HIS A 4 -0.83 -1.09 3.73
CA HIS A 4 0.10 -0.64 2.69
C HIS A 4 -0.20 0.80 2.27
N VAL A 5 0.75 1.69 2.56
CA VAL A 5 0.72 3.11 2.18
C VAL A 5 1.73 3.32 1.05
N ARG A 6 1.26 3.71 -0.13
CA ARG A 6 2.11 3.96 -1.30
C ARG A 6 2.06 5.44 -1.65
N HIS A 7 2.99 6.21 -1.12
CA HIS A 7 3.09 7.64 -1.42
C HIS A 7 4.21 7.92 -2.41
N GLY A 8 5.48 7.71 -2.02
CA GLY A 8 6.70 7.85 -2.82
C GLY A 8 6.59 8.69 -4.11
N ASP A 9 7.07 8.13 -5.21
CA ASP A 9 6.89 8.66 -6.58
C ASP A 9 5.44 8.54 -7.08
N SER A 10 4.62 7.74 -6.39
CA SER A 10 3.26 7.48 -6.78
C SER A 10 2.36 8.71 -6.73
N CYS A 11 2.55 9.59 -5.75
CA CYS A 11 1.78 10.81 -5.61
C CYS A 11 2.14 11.83 -6.68
N MET A 12 3.42 11.94 -7.05
CA MET A 12 3.84 12.75 -8.18
C MET A 12 3.18 12.25 -9.47
N HIS A 13 3.18 10.93 -9.70
CA HIS A 13 2.50 10.35 -10.86
C HIS A 13 0.98 10.62 -10.83
N ALA A 14 0.35 10.64 -9.65
CA ALA A 14 -1.06 11.01 -9.53
C ALA A 14 -1.33 12.45 -9.99
N VAL A 15 -0.47 13.40 -9.64
CA VAL A 15 -0.59 14.81 -10.10
C VAL A 15 -0.42 14.92 -11.62
N MET A 16 0.43 14.09 -12.22
CA MET A 16 0.68 14.11 -13.67
C MET A 16 -0.33 13.29 -14.48
N SER A 17 -1.12 12.43 -13.84
CA SER A 17 -2.00 11.48 -14.49
C SER A 17 -3.46 11.88 -14.30
N THR A 18 -4.23 11.90 -15.39
CA THR A 18 -5.69 12.06 -15.31
C THR A 18 -6.41 10.77 -14.90
N PHE A 19 -5.66 9.68 -14.67
CA PHE A 19 -6.22 8.34 -14.48
C PHE A 19 -5.86 7.69 -13.16
N ARG A 20 -5.03 8.34 -12.34
CA ARG A 20 -4.61 7.83 -11.04
C ARG A 20 -5.22 8.72 -9.95
N PRO A 21 -5.76 8.15 -8.86
CA PRO A 21 -6.35 8.98 -7.82
C PRO A 21 -5.23 9.70 -7.08
N GLU A 22 -5.54 10.88 -6.57
CA GLU A 22 -4.65 11.57 -5.64
C GLU A 22 -4.35 10.67 -4.43
N CYS A 23 -3.12 10.76 -3.93
CA CYS A 23 -2.75 10.04 -2.72
C CYS A 23 -3.61 10.50 -1.54
N ALA A 24 -4.34 9.55 -0.94
CA ALA A 24 -5.01 9.79 0.32
C ALA A 24 -3.97 9.99 1.44
N PRO A 25 -4.22 10.85 2.45
CA PRO A 25 -3.33 10.99 3.59
C PRO A 25 -3.29 9.71 4.45
N VAL A 26 -2.21 9.49 5.19
CA VAL A 26 -2.01 8.29 6.04
C VAL A 26 -3.16 8.12 7.03
N GLU A 27 -3.67 9.23 7.55
CA GLU A 27 -4.82 9.30 8.45
C GLU A 27 -6.05 8.58 7.87
N THR A 28 -6.32 8.74 6.57
CA THR A 28 -7.43 8.05 5.89
C THR A 28 -7.26 6.53 5.92
N TYR A 29 -6.03 6.03 5.77
CA TYR A 29 -5.77 4.60 5.93
C TYR A 29 -6.00 4.16 7.37
N MET A 30 -5.52 4.94 8.34
CA MET A 30 -5.64 4.62 9.76
C MET A 30 -7.08 4.63 10.26
N GLU A 31 -7.96 5.46 9.70
CA GLU A 31 -9.40 5.37 9.90
C GLU A 31 -9.93 3.98 9.53
N ARG A 32 -9.56 3.47 8.35
CA ARG A 32 -9.95 2.11 7.91
C ARG A 32 -9.37 1.02 8.79
N VAL A 33 -8.14 1.19 9.26
CA VAL A 33 -7.53 0.24 10.20
C VAL A 33 -8.31 0.23 11.53
N ARG A 34 -8.74 1.38 12.04
CA ARG A 34 -9.58 1.47 13.25
C ARG A 34 -10.95 0.83 13.04
N GLU A 35 -11.58 1.04 11.89
CA GLU A 35 -12.82 0.35 11.50
C GLU A 35 -12.65 -1.18 11.54
N MET A 36 -11.53 -1.69 11.00
CA MET A 36 -11.18 -3.12 11.05
C MET A 36 -10.99 -3.61 12.50
N GLY A 37 -10.31 -2.81 13.32
CA GLY A 37 -10.11 -3.10 14.75
C GLY A 37 -11.43 -3.21 15.51
N GLN A 38 -12.35 -2.26 15.31
CA GLN A 38 -13.67 -2.24 15.94
C GLN A 38 -14.57 -3.39 15.47
N ARG A 39 -14.57 -3.67 14.15
CA ARG A 39 -15.50 -4.64 13.55
C ARG A 39 -15.04 -6.09 13.71
N TYR A 40 -13.73 -6.33 13.63
CA TYR A 40 -13.17 -7.68 13.57
C TYR A 40 -12.19 -8.00 14.72
N GLY A 41 -12.03 -7.09 15.68
CA GLY A 41 -11.19 -7.30 16.86
C GLY A 41 -9.68 -7.30 16.56
N ALA A 42 -9.25 -6.72 15.44
CA ALA A 42 -7.84 -6.65 15.08
C ALA A 42 -7.05 -5.79 16.08
N ARG A 43 -5.89 -6.28 16.54
CA ARG A 43 -5.07 -5.61 17.57
C ARG A 43 -3.67 -5.21 17.12
N ALA A 44 -3.27 -5.65 15.93
CA ALA A 44 -1.94 -5.41 15.40
C ALA A 44 -1.99 -5.09 13.91
N VAL A 45 -1.08 -4.22 13.50
CA VAL A 45 -0.94 -3.70 12.14
C VAL A 45 0.49 -3.95 11.70
N PHE A 46 0.66 -4.54 10.51
CA PHE A 46 1.93 -4.51 9.79
C PHE A 46 1.84 -3.41 8.73
N LEU A 47 2.72 -2.41 8.80
CA LEU A 47 2.81 -1.28 7.90
C LEU A 47 3.96 -1.51 6.91
N ALA A 48 3.60 -1.61 5.63
CA ALA A 48 4.49 -1.48 4.50
C ALA A 48 4.31 -0.07 3.91
N THR A 49 5.41 0.65 3.71
CA THR A 49 5.37 2.05 3.22
C THR A 49 6.70 2.51 2.67
N ASP A 50 6.62 3.32 1.60
CA ASP A 50 7.72 4.12 1.06
C ASP A 50 7.72 5.57 1.57
N ASP A 51 6.69 5.99 2.32
CA ASP A 51 6.64 7.28 2.99
C ASP A 51 7.45 7.25 4.30
N PRO A 52 8.47 8.12 4.48
CA PRO A 52 9.27 8.17 5.70
C PRO A 52 8.45 8.60 6.94
N ASN A 53 7.35 9.34 6.77
CA ASN A 53 6.53 9.85 7.87
C ASN A 53 5.38 8.91 8.25
N ALA A 54 5.04 7.95 7.39
CA ALA A 54 3.86 7.10 7.61
C ALA A 54 3.94 6.26 8.88
N LEU A 55 5.14 5.84 9.31
CA LEU A 55 5.29 5.08 10.54
C LEU A 55 4.95 5.92 11.77
N GLU A 56 5.46 7.15 11.85
CA GLU A 56 5.18 8.07 12.96
C GLU A 56 3.70 8.39 13.03
N ILE A 57 3.08 8.71 11.89
CA ILE A 57 1.64 9.00 11.81
C ILE A 57 0.83 7.76 12.21
N ALA A 58 1.15 6.58 11.69
CA ALA A 58 0.45 5.35 12.03
C ALA A 58 0.55 5.01 13.53
N GLN A 59 1.71 5.24 14.15
CA GLN A 59 1.92 5.04 15.59
C GLN A 59 1.07 6.01 16.41
N ARG A 60 1.02 7.29 16.03
CA ARG A 60 0.16 8.31 16.66
C ARG A 60 -1.32 7.96 16.55
N GLU A 61 -1.75 7.50 15.38
CA GLU A 61 -3.15 7.20 15.05
C GLU A 61 -3.60 5.80 15.47
N ALA A 62 -2.70 4.97 16.02
CA ALA A 62 -2.90 3.55 16.24
C ALA A 62 -4.07 3.20 17.18
N GLY A 63 -4.50 4.13 18.03
CA GLY A 63 -5.67 3.93 18.91
C GLY A 63 -5.57 2.68 19.80
N GLY A 64 -4.35 2.34 20.25
CA GLY A 64 -4.08 1.15 21.07
C GLY A 64 -3.73 -0.12 20.29
N MET A 65 -3.74 -0.10 18.96
CA MET A 65 -3.22 -1.19 18.15
C MET A 65 -1.68 -1.17 18.12
N ARG A 66 -1.07 -2.35 18.05
CA ARG A 66 0.38 -2.49 17.91
C ARG A 66 0.79 -2.31 16.45
N ILE A 67 1.59 -1.28 16.15
CA ILE A 67 2.15 -1.06 14.81
C ILE A 67 3.51 -1.75 14.68
N MET A 68 3.70 -2.50 13.60
CA MET A 68 4.94 -3.15 13.21
C MET A 68 5.30 -2.67 11.81
N SER A 69 6.58 -2.43 11.52
CA SER A 69 7.07 -2.20 10.17
C SER A 69 8.45 -2.82 10.04
N LEU A 70 8.90 -3.11 8.82
CA LEU A 70 10.30 -3.44 8.61
C LEU A 70 11.18 -2.22 8.84
N GLU A 71 12.33 -2.48 9.46
CA GLU A 71 13.42 -1.52 9.55
C GLU A 71 14.18 -1.58 8.22
N PHE A 72 14.00 -0.54 7.41
CA PHE A 72 14.59 -0.38 6.11
C PHE A 72 14.91 1.09 5.89
N ASP A 73 16.05 1.38 5.28
CA ASP A 73 16.40 2.75 4.91
C ASP A 73 15.52 3.23 3.76
N ARG A 74 14.42 3.91 4.11
CA ARG A 74 13.45 4.45 3.17
C ARG A 74 14.00 5.60 2.33
N ALA A 75 15.18 6.14 2.66
CA ALA A 75 15.84 7.12 1.80
C ALA A 75 16.06 6.57 0.39
N ALA A 76 16.28 5.26 0.28
CA ALA A 76 16.42 4.59 -1.01
C ALA A 76 15.17 4.65 -1.91
N LEU A 77 13.99 4.81 -1.30
CA LEU A 77 12.70 4.90 -1.98
C LEU A 77 12.27 6.35 -2.19
N SER A 78 12.92 7.29 -1.51
CA SER A 78 12.63 8.72 -1.61
C SER A 78 13.28 9.34 -2.84
N GLY A 79 12.54 10.13 -3.61
CA GLY A 79 13.08 10.86 -4.76
C GLY A 79 11.98 11.48 -5.63
N ASP A 80 12.36 12.49 -6.40
CA ASP A 80 11.46 13.23 -7.30
C ASP A 80 11.34 12.60 -8.69
N TRP A 81 11.80 11.36 -8.85
CA TRP A 81 11.82 10.64 -10.12
C TRP A 81 11.43 9.18 -9.93
N PHE A 82 10.92 8.56 -11.00
CA PHE A 82 10.46 7.17 -10.96
C PHE A 82 11.59 6.24 -10.51
N LEU A 83 11.25 5.37 -9.56
CA LEU A 83 12.22 4.49 -8.90
C LEU A 83 12.92 3.56 -9.92
N GLU A 84 12.19 3.11 -10.94
CA GLU A 84 12.71 2.22 -11.98
C GLU A 84 13.84 2.89 -12.77
N PHE A 85 13.71 4.17 -13.13
CA PHE A 85 14.77 4.88 -13.86
C PHE A 85 15.99 5.12 -12.98
N ARG A 86 15.80 5.47 -11.71
CA ARG A 86 16.92 5.65 -10.77
C ARG A 86 17.74 4.37 -10.61
N THR A 87 17.08 3.23 -10.53
CA THR A 87 17.77 1.93 -10.45
C THR A 87 18.54 1.60 -11.73
N GLN A 88 17.99 1.92 -12.91
CA GLN A 88 18.62 1.68 -14.22
C GLN A 88 19.85 2.57 -14.47
N GLU A 89 19.81 3.80 -13.97
CA GLU A 89 20.92 4.76 -14.08
C GLU A 89 22.03 4.51 -13.04
N GLY A 90 21.86 3.52 -12.17
CA GLY A 90 22.86 3.14 -11.17
C GLY A 90 22.97 4.12 -10.01
N ASP A 91 21.87 4.80 -9.66
CA ASP A 91 21.79 5.61 -8.44
C ASP A 91 22.14 4.74 -7.23
N ARG A 92 23.25 5.08 -6.55
CA ARG A 92 23.70 4.35 -5.36
C ARG A 92 22.71 4.44 -4.20
N GLY A 93 21.82 5.43 -4.22
CA GLY A 93 20.71 5.54 -3.29
C GLY A 93 19.60 4.53 -3.56
N ALA A 94 19.42 4.04 -4.80
CA ALA A 94 18.31 3.17 -5.20
C ALA A 94 18.83 1.86 -5.82
N GLU A 95 19.65 1.12 -5.09
CA GLU A 95 20.19 -0.16 -5.55
C GLU A 95 19.06 -1.17 -5.80
N ALA A 96 19.02 -1.75 -7.00
CA ALA A 96 17.91 -2.57 -7.47
C ALA A 96 17.67 -3.81 -6.59
N GLY A 97 18.73 -4.46 -6.12
CA GLY A 97 18.65 -5.61 -5.23
C GLY A 97 17.99 -5.28 -3.90
N GLU A 98 18.39 -4.19 -3.25
CA GLU A 98 17.81 -3.71 -2.00
C GLU A 98 16.34 -3.28 -2.14
N VAL A 99 16.00 -2.55 -3.21
CA VAL A 99 14.61 -2.17 -3.51
C VAL A 99 13.74 -3.41 -3.73
N ALA A 100 14.21 -4.35 -4.56
CA ALA A 100 13.47 -5.57 -4.85
C ALA A 100 13.32 -6.46 -3.61
N ARG A 101 14.36 -6.56 -2.77
CA ARG A 101 14.32 -7.30 -1.51
C ARG A 101 13.29 -6.70 -0.56
N SER A 102 13.30 -5.38 -0.38
CA SER A 102 12.37 -4.65 0.48
C SER A 102 10.92 -4.85 0.03
N ALA A 103 10.63 -4.59 -1.26
CA ALA A 103 9.31 -4.78 -1.83
C ALA A 103 8.80 -6.23 -1.72
N THR A 104 9.69 -7.21 -1.91
CA THR A 104 9.35 -8.63 -1.78
C THR A 104 8.98 -8.99 -0.34
N LEU A 105 9.76 -8.52 0.64
CA LEU A 105 9.48 -8.78 2.05
C LEU A 105 8.17 -8.12 2.49
N ASP A 106 7.91 -6.89 2.06
CA ASP A 106 6.66 -6.19 2.34
C ASP A 106 5.46 -6.96 1.77
N VAL A 107 5.50 -7.38 0.51
CA VAL A 107 4.42 -8.19 -0.09
C VAL A 107 4.21 -9.48 0.70
N MET A 108 5.28 -10.18 1.07
CA MET A 108 5.18 -11.44 1.82
C MET A 108 4.55 -11.20 3.20
N LEU A 109 5.02 -10.22 3.97
CA LEU A 109 4.51 -9.92 5.31
C LEU A 109 3.08 -9.38 5.30
N LEU A 110 2.75 -8.51 4.32
CA LEU A 110 1.37 -8.08 4.10
C LEU A 110 0.46 -9.28 3.86
N SER A 111 0.88 -10.23 3.03
CA SER A 111 0.07 -11.40 2.66
C SER A 111 -0.17 -12.39 3.80
N GLU A 112 0.65 -12.35 4.85
CA GLU A 112 0.48 -13.17 6.06
C GLU A 112 -0.52 -12.56 7.06
N CYS A 113 -1.01 -11.34 6.82
CA CYS A 113 -2.05 -10.72 7.66
C CYS A 113 -3.46 -11.30 7.38
N ASP A 114 -4.40 -11.11 8.32
CA ASP A 114 -5.78 -11.61 8.22
C ASP A 114 -6.76 -10.63 7.53
N TYR A 115 -6.39 -9.35 7.48
CA TYR A 115 -7.18 -8.24 6.94
C TYR A 115 -6.27 -7.32 6.15
N PHE A 116 -6.80 -6.61 5.16
CA PHE A 116 -6.02 -5.73 4.31
C PHE A 116 -6.56 -4.29 4.29
N VAL A 117 -5.68 -3.30 4.41
CA VAL A 117 -5.97 -1.89 4.18
C VAL A 117 -4.91 -1.32 3.25
N GLY A 118 -5.30 -0.64 2.19
CA GLY A 118 -4.33 -0.06 1.26
C GLY A 118 -4.96 0.69 0.10
N THR A 119 -4.18 0.86 -0.96
CA THR A 119 -4.60 1.43 -2.25
C THR A 119 -4.53 0.36 -3.33
N PHE A 120 -5.62 0.14 -4.07
CA PHE A 120 -5.59 -0.74 -5.24
C PHE A 120 -5.14 -0.03 -6.53
N ALA A 121 -4.76 1.24 -6.49
CA ALA A 121 -3.89 1.83 -7.52
C ALA A 121 -2.43 1.33 -7.43
N SER A 122 -2.06 0.63 -6.37
CA SER A 122 -0.73 0.01 -6.22
C SER A 122 -0.75 -1.48 -6.61
N HIS A 123 0.15 -1.86 -7.52
CA HIS A 123 0.34 -3.28 -7.89
C HIS A 123 0.83 -4.13 -6.72
N LEU A 124 1.66 -3.58 -5.82
CA LEU A 124 2.11 -4.30 -4.62
C LEU A 124 0.95 -4.60 -3.67
N SER A 125 0.00 -3.67 -3.51
CA SER A 125 -1.23 -3.94 -2.74
C SER A 125 -2.04 -5.06 -3.33
N ARG A 126 -2.25 -5.06 -4.65
CA ARG A 126 -3.03 -6.09 -5.35
C ARG A 126 -2.37 -7.45 -5.19
N LEU A 127 -1.07 -7.53 -5.45
CA LEU A 127 -0.31 -8.77 -5.31
C LEU A 127 -0.37 -9.32 -3.89
N ALA A 128 -0.18 -8.46 -2.88
CA ALA A 128 -0.28 -8.88 -1.48
C ALA A 128 -1.68 -9.38 -1.12
N TYR A 129 -2.73 -8.67 -1.56
CA TYR A 129 -4.12 -9.06 -1.33
C TYR A 129 -4.49 -10.38 -2.04
N GLU A 130 -4.09 -10.55 -3.30
CA GLU A 130 -4.33 -11.78 -4.07
C GLU A 130 -3.63 -12.98 -3.46
N ARG A 131 -2.38 -12.81 -3.02
CA ARG A 131 -1.66 -13.86 -2.29
C ARG A 131 -2.32 -14.15 -0.94
N MET A 132 -2.79 -13.14 -0.22
CA MET A 132 -3.55 -13.31 1.03
C MET A 132 -4.82 -14.14 0.79
N ALA A 133 -5.58 -13.82 -0.26
CA ALA A 133 -6.79 -14.56 -0.63
C ALA A 133 -6.49 -16.01 -1.03
N ALA A 134 -5.42 -16.24 -1.79
CA ALA A 134 -4.95 -17.58 -2.14
C ALA A 134 -4.56 -18.41 -0.91
N ARG A 135 -3.86 -17.80 0.07
CA ARG A 135 -3.46 -18.44 1.33
C ARG A 135 -4.66 -18.80 2.21
N LEU A 136 -5.63 -17.89 2.33
CA LEU A 136 -6.80 -18.06 3.18
C LEU A 136 -7.89 -18.94 2.55
N GLY A 137 -7.89 -19.09 1.23
CA GLY A 137 -8.93 -19.81 0.48
C GLY A 137 -10.23 -19.02 0.30
N TYR A 138 -10.23 -17.73 0.64
CA TYR A 138 -11.35 -16.80 0.47
C TYR A 138 -10.84 -15.37 0.41
N HIS A 139 -11.69 -14.44 -0.06
CA HIS A 139 -11.38 -13.01 -0.05
C HIS A 139 -11.43 -12.46 1.39
N PRO A 140 -10.30 -12.05 1.99
CA PRO A 140 -10.31 -11.51 3.35
C PRO A 140 -10.99 -10.15 3.37
N PRO A 141 -11.53 -9.72 4.53
CA PRO A 141 -12.01 -8.36 4.69
C PRO A 141 -10.90 -7.36 4.32
N TYR A 142 -11.25 -6.43 3.43
CA TYR A 142 -10.35 -5.37 3.00
C TYR A 142 -11.04 -4.01 2.99
N SER A 143 -10.23 -2.95 3.05
CA SER A 143 -10.67 -1.59 2.77
C SER A 143 -9.63 -0.92 1.89
N SER A 144 -10.06 -0.51 0.71
CA SER A 144 -9.23 0.28 -0.20
C SER A 144 -9.59 1.76 -0.05
N VAL A 145 -8.60 2.65 -0.09
CA VAL A 145 -8.84 4.11 0.02
C VAL A 145 -9.12 4.78 -1.32
N ASP A 146 -8.98 4.06 -2.43
CA ASP A 146 -9.12 4.63 -3.77
C ASP A 146 -10.02 3.82 -4.71
N TYR A 147 -9.62 2.60 -5.08
CA TYR A 147 -10.29 1.74 -6.04
C TYR A 147 -10.80 0.46 -5.38
N PRO A 148 -11.87 -0.14 -5.90
CA PRO A 148 -12.22 -1.50 -5.53
C PRO A 148 -11.15 -2.48 -6.05
N TRP A 149 -11.10 -3.69 -5.49
CA TRP A 149 -10.26 -4.73 -6.08
C TRP A 149 -10.79 -5.11 -7.47
N CYS A 150 -9.89 -5.28 -8.43
CA CYS A 150 -10.21 -5.77 -9.77
C CYS A 150 -9.04 -6.49 -10.42
N HIS A 151 -9.38 -7.49 -11.24
CA HIS A 151 -8.42 -8.39 -11.88
C HIS A 151 -7.69 -7.77 -13.09
N HIS A 152 -8.16 -6.64 -13.63
CA HIS A 152 -7.63 -6.09 -14.88
C HIS A 152 -7.32 -4.58 -14.80
N PRO A 153 -6.05 -4.17 -14.64
CA PRO A 153 -5.70 -2.75 -14.46
C PRO A 153 -5.77 -1.90 -15.74
N LEU A 154 -5.89 -2.52 -16.92
CA LEU A 154 -5.83 -1.79 -18.21
C LEU A 154 -7.20 -1.58 -18.86
N GLN A 155 -8.29 -1.95 -18.19
CA GLN A 155 -9.64 -1.68 -18.68
C GLN A 155 -10.21 -0.49 -17.90
N LYS A 156 -11.08 0.26 -18.56
CA LYS A 156 -11.84 1.34 -17.94
C LYS A 156 -13.27 0.88 -17.81
N ARG A 157 -13.76 0.82 -16.59
CA ARG A 157 -15.14 0.45 -16.30
C ARG A 157 -15.72 1.40 -15.28
N GLU A 158 -16.99 1.71 -15.48
CA GLU A 158 -17.78 2.40 -14.47
C GLU A 158 -18.09 1.39 -13.35
N VAL A 159 -17.62 1.68 -12.14
CA VAL A 159 -17.85 0.86 -10.96
C VAL A 159 -18.77 1.60 -10.01
N PRO A 160 -19.93 1.01 -9.62
CA PRO A 160 -20.86 1.64 -8.70
C PRO A 160 -20.18 2.11 -7.41
N GLY A 161 -20.37 3.39 -7.07
CA GLY A 161 -19.78 4.02 -5.88
C GLY A 161 -18.34 4.54 -6.06
N PHE A 162 -17.67 4.20 -7.17
CA PHE A 162 -16.28 4.62 -7.45
C PHE A 162 -16.12 5.40 -8.77
N GLY A 163 -17.14 5.38 -9.64
CA GLY A 163 -17.08 6.05 -10.95
C GLY A 163 -16.22 5.27 -11.94
N VAL A 164 -15.65 5.96 -12.93
CA VAL A 164 -14.78 5.33 -13.93
C VAL A 164 -13.42 5.06 -13.32
N VAL A 165 -13.06 3.79 -13.18
CA VAL A 165 -11.79 3.34 -12.60
C VAL A 165 -11.04 2.42 -13.55
N ASN A 166 -9.72 2.30 -13.34
CA ASN A 166 -8.87 1.36 -14.09
C ASN A 166 -9.02 -0.06 -13.51
N CYS A 167 -10.13 -0.67 -13.94
CA CYS A 167 -10.65 -2.02 -13.72
C CYS A 167 -11.41 -2.45 -14.99
#